data_AF-A0A976PF28-F1
#
_entry.id   AF-A0A976PF28-F1
#
_cell.length_a   1.000
_cell.length_b   1.000
_cell.length_c   1.000
_cell.angle_alpha   90.00
_cell.angle_beta   90.00
_cell.angle_gamma   90.00
#
_symmetry.space_group_name_H-M   'P 1'
#
loop_
_entity.id
_entity.type
_entity.pdbx_description
1 polymer ?
#
loop_
_entity_poly.entity_id
_entity_poly.type
_entity_poly.pdbx_seq_one_letter_code
_entity_poly.pdbx_strand_id
1 'polypeptide(L)'
;MSAYIKWSMINDFFFFWRLLMVVLKYFWNTRTEDFVKQNKNFRTSMSILKQITIYPRYEKKAKSILKRNPHLHTVVMGHTHLQEWRRFPEGKYYFNTGTWNPIPSMDAGLHDHVSKLTYCLIDVHSKTQTVRSAALNVWQGNWRPFREEISV
;
A
#
# COMPACT_ATOMS: atom_id res chain seq x y z
N MET A 1 14.77 4.63 5.60
CA MET A 1 15.36 3.28 5.65
C MET A 1 16.90 3.25 5.67
N SER A 2 17.61 3.92 4.75
CA SER A 2 19.09 3.92 4.74
C SER A 2 19.75 4.54 5.99
N ALA A 3 19.11 5.54 6.61
CA ALA A 3 19.69 6.29 7.73
C ALA A 3 19.85 5.46 9.02
N TYR A 4 18.86 4.63 9.36
CA TYR A 4 18.91 3.81 10.58
C TYR A 4 19.99 2.72 10.50
N ILE A 5 20.14 2.06 9.35
CA ILE A 5 21.19 1.05 9.13
C ILE A 5 22.58 1.67 9.26
N LYS A 6 22.78 2.87 8.68
CA LYS A 6 24.04 3.62 8.83
C LYS A 6 24.30 4.02 10.28
N TRP A 7 23.26 4.46 10.99
CA TRP A 7 23.36 4.83 12.40
C TRP A 7 23.71 3.63 13.29
N SER A 8 23.05 2.47 13.09
CA SER A 8 23.33 1.24 13.84
C SER A 8 24.74 0.69 13.59
N MET A 9 25.27 0.84 12.37
CA MET A 9 26.64 0.40 12.05
C MET A 9 27.69 1.13 12.89
N ILE A 10 27.43 2.39 13.24
CA ILE A 10 28.36 3.25 13.99
C ILE A 10 28.08 3.19 15.50
N ASN A 11 26.81 3.23 15.90
CA ASN A 11 26.42 3.37 17.31
C ASN A 11 26.14 2.03 18.01
N ASP A 12 25.79 0.99 17.26
CA ASP A 12 25.41 -0.31 17.83
C ASP A 12 25.99 -1.47 17.00
N PHE A 13 27.33 -1.52 17.00
CA PHE A 13 28.12 -2.43 16.16
C PHE A 13 27.78 -3.91 16.40
N PHE A 14 27.61 -4.31 17.66
CA PHE A 14 27.30 -5.70 18.02
C PHE A 14 25.89 -6.10 17.60
N PHE A 15 24.91 -5.21 17.77
CA PHE A 15 23.55 -5.43 17.28
C PHE A 15 23.53 -5.55 15.75
N PHE A 16 24.20 -4.64 15.06
CA PHE A 16 24.31 -4.67 13.60
C PHE A 16 24.92 -5.99 13.10
N TRP A 17 26.02 -6.43 13.71
CA TRP A 17 26.69 -7.68 13.31
C TRP A 17 25.85 -8.92 13.62
N ARG A 18 25.16 -8.96 14.76
CA ARG A 18 24.20 -10.02 15.10
C ARG A 18 23.06 -10.07 14.08
N LEU A 19 22.47 -8.93 13.74
CA LEU A 19 21.41 -8.82 12.74
C LEU A 19 21.90 -9.30 11.36
N LEU A 20 23.10 -8.89 10.95
CA LEU A 20 23.73 -9.32 9.71
C LEU A 20 23.89 -10.85 9.67
N MET A 21 24.41 -11.46 10.74
CA MET A 21 24.54 -12.93 10.82
C MET A 21 23.20 -13.65 10.76
N VAL A 22 22.15 -13.12 11.40
CA VAL A 22 20.79 -13.70 11.31
C VAL A 22 20.25 -13.65 9.89
N VAL A 23 20.41 -12.52 9.19
CA VAL A 23 20.00 -12.36 7.79
C VAL A 23 20.76 -13.31 6.88
N LEU A 24 22.08 -13.43 7.04
CA LEU A 24 22.90 -14.36 6.27
C LEU A 24 22.51 -15.83 6.52
N LYS A 25 22.25 -16.20 7.78
CA LYS A 25 21.76 -17.53 8.16
C LYS A 25 20.40 -17.83 7.56
N TYR A 26 19.48 -16.85 7.54
CA TYR A 26 18.19 -16.98 6.90
C TYR A 26 18.33 -17.24 5.38
N PHE A 27 19.17 -16.48 4.69
CA PHE A 27 19.45 -16.71 3.26
C PHE A 27 20.06 -18.09 2.99
N TRP A 28 20.96 -18.55 3.87
CA TRP A 28 21.54 -19.88 3.77
C TRP A 28 20.48 -20.98 3.97
N ASN A 29 19.69 -20.89 5.04
CA ASN A 29 18.64 -21.86 5.35
C ASN A 29 17.56 -21.92 4.27
N THR A 30 17.12 -20.76 3.77
CA THR A 30 16.13 -20.65 2.67
C THR A 30 16.64 -21.34 1.39
N ARG A 31 17.96 -21.39 1.18
CA ARG A 31 18.57 -22.06 0.02
C ARG A 31 18.64 -23.59 0.19
N THR A 32 18.80 -24.06 1.42
CA THR A 32 18.98 -25.48 1.76
C THR A 32 17.67 -26.22 2.05
N GLU A 33 16.57 -25.53 2.36
CA GLU A 33 15.27 -26.17 2.55
C GLU A 33 14.71 -26.74 1.22
N ASP A 34 14.48 -28.05 1.22
CA ASP A 34 14.02 -28.82 0.06
C ASP A 34 12.61 -28.46 -0.45
N PHE A 35 11.83 -27.71 0.34
CA PHE A 35 10.46 -27.31 -0.01
C PHE A 35 10.40 -26.20 -1.08
N VAL A 36 11.52 -25.55 -1.43
CA VAL A 36 11.61 -24.54 -2.51
C VAL A 36 12.24 -25.13 -3.77
N LYS A 37 11.87 -26.36 -4.14
CA LYS A 37 12.39 -27.04 -5.35
C LYS A 37 11.93 -26.42 -6.68
N GLN A 38 11.02 -25.45 -6.69
CA GLN A 38 10.44 -24.95 -7.94
C GLN A 38 10.98 -23.64 -8.52
N ASN A 39 11.90 -22.87 -7.90
CA ASN A 39 12.47 -21.71 -8.62
C ASN A 39 13.81 -21.18 -8.04
N LYS A 40 14.87 -22.00 -8.11
CA LYS A 40 16.22 -21.65 -7.64
C LYS A 40 16.98 -20.70 -8.59
N ASN A 41 16.45 -19.53 -8.88
CA ASN A 41 17.16 -18.51 -9.66
C ASN A 41 17.49 -17.29 -8.78
N PHE A 42 18.79 -17.05 -8.54
CA PHE A 42 19.29 -15.88 -7.81
C PHE A 42 18.79 -14.56 -8.44
N ARG A 43 18.61 -14.55 -9.76
CA ARG A 43 17.99 -13.44 -10.50
C ARG A 43 16.54 -13.20 -10.07
N THR A 44 15.76 -14.26 -9.84
CA THR A 44 14.37 -14.18 -9.40
C THR A 44 14.29 -13.73 -7.95
N SER A 45 15.13 -14.24 -7.06
CA SER A 45 15.20 -13.80 -5.65
C SER A 45 15.61 -12.33 -5.54
N MET A 46 16.61 -11.87 -6.30
CA MET A 46 17.03 -10.47 -6.34
C MET A 46 15.95 -9.57 -6.97
N SER A 47 15.20 -10.07 -7.97
CA SER A 47 14.05 -9.38 -8.56
C SER A 47 12.90 -9.23 -7.57
N ILE A 48 12.61 -10.26 -6.78
CA ILE A 48 11.59 -10.23 -5.72
C ILE A 48 12.00 -9.24 -4.63
N LEU A 49 13.27 -9.26 -4.18
CA LEU A 49 13.77 -8.29 -3.20
C LEU A 49 13.66 -6.83 -3.71
N LYS A 50 13.93 -6.61 -5.01
CA LYS A 50 13.71 -5.32 -5.67
C LYS A 50 12.23 -4.92 -5.74
N GLN A 51 11.32 -5.88 -5.92
CA GLN A 51 9.88 -5.61 -5.91
C GLN A 51 9.37 -5.25 -4.51
N ILE A 52 9.91 -5.86 -3.45
CA ILE A 52 9.54 -5.55 -2.07
C ILE A 52 10.04 -4.17 -1.64
N THR A 53 11.21 -3.74 -2.15
CA THR A 53 11.82 -2.44 -1.81
C THR A 53 11.35 -1.28 -2.68
N ILE A 54 10.85 -1.56 -3.90
CA ILE A 54 10.35 -0.53 -4.82
C ILE A 54 8.82 -0.59 -4.79
N TYR A 55 8.21 0.24 -3.94
CA TYR A 55 6.79 0.50 -4.02
C TYR A 55 6.43 0.91 -5.46
N PRO A 56 5.60 0.12 -6.17
CA PRO A 56 5.27 0.44 -7.55
C PRO A 56 4.54 1.78 -7.58
N ARG A 57 4.98 2.71 -8.44
CA ARG A 57 4.31 4.01 -8.60
C ARG A 57 3.01 3.83 -9.39
N TYR A 58 1.96 3.37 -8.71
CA TYR A 58 0.67 3.04 -9.30
C TYR A 58 -0.03 4.24 -9.97
N GLU A 59 0.22 5.44 -9.48
CA GLU A 59 -0.21 6.69 -10.11
C GLU A 59 0.14 6.79 -11.61
N LYS A 60 1.37 6.41 -12.00
CA LYS A 60 1.78 6.47 -13.41
C LYS A 60 0.99 5.49 -14.26
N LYS A 61 0.72 4.30 -13.71
CA LYS A 61 -0.11 3.27 -14.37
C LYS A 61 -1.56 3.74 -14.47
N ALA A 62 -2.12 4.29 -13.40
CA ALA A 62 -3.47 4.84 -13.39
C ALA A 62 -3.64 5.96 -14.43
N LYS A 63 -2.67 6.89 -14.49
CA LYS A 63 -2.63 7.93 -15.53
C LYS A 63 -2.61 7.33 -16.94
N SER A 64 -1.83 6.27 -17.16
CA SER A 64 -1.78 5.61 -18.46
C SER A 64 -3.10 4.92 -18.83
N ILE A 65 -3.79 4.31 -17.86
CA ILE A 65 -5.10 3.67 -18.10
C ILE A 65 -6.14 4.71 -18.47
N LEU A 66 -6.22 5.81 -17.71
CA LEU A 66 -7.13 6.92 -17.95
C LEU A 66 -6.87 7.65 -19.26
N LYS A 67 -5.59 7.76 -19.67
CA LYS A 67 -5.22 8.34 -20.97
C LYS A 67 -5.61 7.45 -22.15
N ARG A 68 -5.49 6.12 -22.00
CA ARG A 68 -5.86 5.15 -23.05
C ARG A 68 -7.37 5.00 -23.21
N ASN A 69 -8.13 5.23 -22.15
CA ASN A 69 -9.58 5.04 -22.14
C ASN A 69 -10.26 6.34 -21.68
N PRO A 70 -10.56 7.28 -22.59
CA PRO A 70 -11.11 8.57 -22.24
C PRO A 70 -12.45 8.52 -21.49
N HIS A 71 -13.24 7.48 -21.72
CA HIS A 71 -14.55 7.25 -21.08
C HIS A 71 -14.47 6.84 -19.61
N LEU A 72 -13.29 6.43 -19.11
CA LEU A 72 -13.14 6.04 -17.71
C LEU A 72 -13.07 7.28 -16.82
N HIS A 73 -13.97 7.34 -15.83
CA HIS A 73 -13.99 8.40 -14.83
C HIS A 73 -13.05 8.10 -13.64
N THR A 74 -12.96 6.85 -13.20
CA THR A 74 -12.22 6.49 -11.98
C THR A 74 -11.53 5.15 -12.13
N VAL A 75 -10.31 5.05 -11.59
CA VAL A 75 -9.54 3.80 -11.48
C VAL A 75 -9.29 3.52 -10.01
N VAL A 76 -9.82 2.40 -9.52
CA VAL A 76 -9.56 1.90 -8.17
C VAL A 76 -8.58 0.74 -8.27
N MET A 77 -7.48 0.80 -7.51
CA MET A 77 -6.49 -0.26 -7.42
C MET A 77 -6.30 -0.69 -5.97
N GLY A 78 -5.76 -1.89 -5.79
CA GLY A 78 -5.23 -2.37 -4.51
C GLY A 78 -3.76 -2.76 -4.66
N HIS A 79 -3.34 -3.79 -3.91
CA HIS A 79 -2.01 -4.41 -3.94
C HIS A 79 -0.93 -3.72 -3.11
N THR A 80 -0.98 -2.39 -2.94
CA THR A 80 -0.17 -1.76 -1.89
C THR A 80 -0.93 -1.79 -0.59
N HIS A 81 -0.22 -2.02 0.51
CA HIS A 81 -0.81 -1.83 1.82
C HIS A 81 -1.10 -0.35 2.12
N LEU A 82 -0.40 0.56 1.44
CA LEU A 82 -0.53 2.00 1.64
C LEU A 82 -1.77 2.59 0.94
N GLN A 83 -2.44 3.51 1.65
CA GLN A 83 -3.52 4.34 1.13
C GLN A 83 -2.95 5.44 0.22
N GLU A 84 -3.45 5.56 -1.00
CA GLU A 84 -3.05 6.61 -1.95
C GLU A 84 -4.25 7.11 -2.77
N TRP A 85 -4.24 8.37 -3.18
CA TRP A 85 -5.22 8.89 -4.13
C TRP A 85 -4.64 10.03 -4.97
N ARG A 86 -5.19 10.22 -6.18
CA ARG A 86 -4.85 11.36 -7.03
C ARG A 86 -6.02 11.78 -7.92
N ARG A 87 -6.19 13.08 -8.08
CA ARG A 87 -7.08 13.68 -9.09
C ARG A 87 -6.29 14.02 -10.35
N PHE A 88 -6.88 13.73 -11.50
CA PHE A 88 -6.40 14.08 -12.83
C PHE A 88 -7.33 15.14 -13.47
N PRO A 89 -6.95 15.74 -14.61
CA PRO A 89 -7.85 16.62 -15.36
C PRO A 89 -9.17 15.94 -15.73
N GLU A 90 -10.18 16.75 -16.10
CA GLU A 90 -11.52 16.27 -16.49
C GLU A 90 -12.27 15.52 -15.38
N GLY A 91 -11.93 15.78 -14.11
CA GLY A 91 -12.58 15.14 -12.97
C GLY A 91 -12.26 13.65 -12.84
N LYS A 92 -11.15 13.17 -13.44
CA LYS A 92 -10.77 11.76 -13.35
C LYS A 92 -10.04 11.45 -12.05
N TYR A 93 -10.30 10.29 -11.47
CA TYR A 93 -9.74 9.90 -10.17
C TYR A 93 -8.95 8.58 -10.20
N TYR A 94 -7.92 8.51 -9.37
CA TYR A 94 -7.24 7.29 -8.99
C TYR A 94 -7.32 7.12 -7.47
N PHE A 95 -7.73 5.94 -7.04
CA PHE A 95 -7.77 5.56 -5.63
C PHE A 95 -7.04 4.24 -5.40
N ASN A 96 -6.36 4.17 -4.26
CA ASN A 96 -5.85 2.97 -3.67
C ASN A 96 -6.26 2.93 -2.21
N THR A 97 -7.12 1.97 -1.88
CA THR A 97 -7.70 1.82 -0.54
C THR A 97 -6.71 1.24 0.48
N GLY A 98 -5.52 0.82 0.04
CA GLY A 98 -4.58 0.14 0.93
C GLY A 98 -5.18 -1.14 1.50
N THR A 99 -4.73 -1.51 2.70
CA THR A 99 -5.30 -2.62 3.48
C THR A 99 -5.79 -2.17 4.84
N TRP A 100 -6.82 -2.84 5.35
CA TRP A 100 -7.28 -2.65 6.74
C TRP A 100 -6.32 -3.28 7.77
N ASN A 101 -5.38 -4.11 7.31
CA ASN A 101 -4.35 -4.66 8.17
C ASN A 101 -3.37 -3.55 8.58
N PRO A 102 -3.00 -3.46 9.88
CA PRO A 102 -2.04 -2.48 10.34
C PRO A 102 -0.68 -2.74 9.68
N ILE A 103 -0.10 -1.69 9.12
CA ILE A 103 1.25 -1.74 8.57
C ILE A 103 2.16 -1.09 9.60
N PRO A 104 3.14 -1.80 10.15
CA PRO A 104 4.10 -1.18 11.04
C PRO A 104 4.89 -0.13 10.26
N SER A 105 4.75 1.13 10.68
CA SER A 105 5.61 2.22 10.20
C SER A 105 7.02 2.01 10.78
N MET A 106 8.03 1.99 9.91
CA MET A 106 9.43 1.94 10.32
C MET A 106 10.05 3.33 10.55
N ASP A 107 9.25 4.39 10.44
CA ASP A 107 9.73 5.75 10.65
C ASP A 107 9.60 6.14 12.12
N ALA A 108 10.73 6.45 12.76
CA ALA A 108 10.83 6.59 14.21
C ALA A 108 9.97 7.73 14.77
N GLY A 109 9.69 8.77 13.98
CA GLY A 109 8.83 9.90 14.34
C GLY A 109 7.33 9.69 14.10
N LEU A 110 6.96 8.61 13.40
CA LEU A 110 5.59 8.25 13.04
C LEU A 110 5.27 6.84 13.56
N HIS A 111 5.63 6.55 14.82
CA HIS A 111 5.21 5.36 15.58
C HIS A 111 3.68 5.26 15.77
N ASP A 112 2.91 5.86 14.87
CA ASP A 112 1.48 5.73 14.79
C ASP A 112 1.17 4.51 13.92
N HIS A 113 0.54 3.50 14.52
CA HIS A 113 -0.03 2.38 13.78
C HIS A 113 -1.20 2.92 12.96
N VAL A 114 -0.96 3.39 11.74
CA VAL A 114 -1.99 3.93 10.86
C VAL A 114 -2.89 2.79 10.37
N SER A 115 -3.80 2.34 11.23
CA SER A 115 -4.88 1.40 10.90
C SER A 115 -6.11 2.19 10.43
N LYS A 116 -5.98 2.85 9.27
CA LYS A 116 -7.11 3.53 8.64
C LYS A 116 -7.94 2.49 7.90
N LEU A 117 -9.18 2.26 8.36
CA LEU A 117 -10.16 1.40 7.70
C LEU A 117 -10.75 2.12 6.48
N THR A 118 -9.96 2.27 5.41
CA THR A 118 -10.39 3.09 4.28
C THR A 118 -11.29 2.33 3.32
N TYR A 119 -12.21 3.04 2.67
CA TYR A 119 -13.09 2.48 1.64
C TYR A 119 -13.31 3.51 0.54
N CYS A 120 -13.53 3.03 -0.69
CA CYS A 120 -13.88 3.89 -1.81
C CYS A 120 -15.40 3.93 -1.97
N LEU A 121 -15.97 5.13 -2.05
CA LEU A 121 -17.36 5.38 -2.34
C LEU A 121 -17.47 5.95 -3.76
N ILE A 122 -18.27 5.33 -4.61
CA ILE A 122 -18.53 5.81 -5.98
C ILE A 122 -20.01 6.16 -6.08
N ASP A 123 -20.30 7.42 -6.37
CA ASP A 123 -21.65 7.92 -6.61
C ASP A 123 -22.00 7.77 -8.09
N VAL A 124 -23.03 6.98 -8.37
CA VAL A 124 -23.51 6.70 -9.73
C VAL A 124 -24.91 7.26 -9.87
N HIS A 125 -25.12 8.03 -10.93
CA HIS A 125 -26.43 8.56 -11.26
C HIS A 125 -27.39 7.41 -11.62
N SER A 126 -28.49 7.27 -10.88
CA SER A 126 -29.47 6.18 -11.04
C SER A 126 -30.03 6.03 -12.46
N LYS A 127 -30.41 7.15 -13.11
CA LYS A 127 -31.00 7.15 -14.46
C LYS A 127 -29.98 7.05 -15.59
N THR A 128 -28.90 7.84 -15.56
CA THR A 128 -27.92 7.90 -16.67
C THR A 128 -26.82 6.85 -16.54
N GLN A 129 -26.74 6.15 -15.40
CA GLN A 129 -25.66 5.21 -15.05
C GLN A 129 -24.25 5.81 -15.17
N THR A 130 -24.13 7.15 -15.16
CA THR A 130 -22.86 7.85 -15.20
C THR A 130 -22.31 8.06 -13.79
N VAL A 131 -21.00 7.93 -13.63
CA VAL A 131 -20.34 8.23 -12.36
C VAL A 131 -20.33 9.75 -12.16
N ARG A 132 -20.87 10.22 -11.02
CA ARG A 132 -20.93 11.65 -10.66
C ARG A 132 -19.71 12.07 -9.88
N SER A 133 -19.34 11.26 -8.89
CA SER A 133 -18.22 11.54 -8.00
C SER A 133 -17.68 10.24 -7.42
N ALA A 134 -16.44 10.30 -6.93
CA ALA A 134 -15.84 9.22 -6.19
C ALA A 134 -14.98 9.78 -5.07
N ALA A 135 -15.00 9.13 -3.91
CA ALA A 135 -14.33 9.56 -2.71
C ALA A 135 -13.61 8.39 -2.04
N LEU A 136 -12.51 8.70 -1.34
CA LEU A 136 -11.80 7.76 -0.48
C LEU A 136 -12.05 8.18 0.97
N ASN A 137 -12.80 7.35 1.68
CA ASN A 137 -13.29 7.63 3.02
C ASN A 137 -12.59 6.73 4.04
N VAL A 138 -12.68 7.11 5.32
CA VAL A 138 -12.23 6.29 6.45
C VAL A 138 -13.45 5.89 7.25
N TRP A 139 -13.60 4.60 7.50
CA TRP A 139 -14.65 4.06 8.35
C TRP A 139 -14.38 4.42 9.82
N GLN A 140 -15.37 5.03 10.47
CA GLN A 140 -15.27 5.53 11.84
C GLN A 140 -15.93 4.60 12.88
N GLY A 141 -16.39 3.40 12.49
CA GLY A 141 -17.01 2.45 13.42
C GLY A 141 -18.49 2.73 13.73
N ASN A 142 -18.99 3.94 13.50
CA ASN A 142 -20.35 4.32 13.85
C ASN A 142 -21.31 4.14 12.66
N TRP A 143 -22.21 3.15 12.73
CA TRP A 143 -23.36 3.08 11.82
C TRP A 143 -24.44 4.04 12.32
N ARG A 144 -24.47 5.25 11.72
CA ARG A 144 -25.28 6.45 12.06
C ARG A 144 -24.85 7.16 13.37
N PRO A 145 -24.21 8.35 13.31
CA PRO A 145 -23.76 9.09 14.48
C PRO A 145 -24.79 10.14 14.98
N PHE A 146 -26.08 9.94 14.75
CA PHE A 146 -27.10 10.88 15.19
C PHE A 146 -28.30 10.17 15.82
N ARG A 147 -28.86 10.81 16.85
CA ARG A 147 -30.15 10.48 17.43
C ARG A 147 -31.16 11.41 16.78
N GLU A 148 -32.10 10.87 16.01
CA GLU A 148 -33.22 11.63 15.46
C GLU A 148 -34.14 12.04 16.61
N GLU A 149 -34.22 13.34 16.91
CA GLU A 149 -35.14 13.85 17.94
C GLU A 149 -36.52 14.18 17.39
N ILE A 150 -36.66 14.48 16.08
CA ILE A 150 -37.96 14.66 15.40
C ILE A 150 -37.83 14.27 13.92
N SER A 151 -38.75 13.45 13.43
CA SER A 151 -38.97 13.17 12.00
C SER A 151 -40.40 13.59 11.61
N VAL A 152 -40.55 14.35 10.51
CA VAL A 152 -41.86 14.75 9.94
C VAL A 152 -42.43 13.63 9.08
#